data_AF-A0AAP8U7I3-F1
#
_entry.id   AF-A0AAP8U7I3-F1
#
_cell.length_a   1.000
_cell.length_b   1.000
_cell.length_c   1.000
_cell.angle_alpha   90.00
_cell.angle_beta   90.00
_cell.angle_gamma   90.00
#
_symmetry.space_group_name_H-M   'P 1'
#
loop_
_entity.id
_entity.type
_entity.pdbx_description
1 polymer ?
#
loop_
_entity_poly.entity_id
_entity_poly.type
_entity_poly.pdbx_seq_one_letter_code
_entity_poly.pdbx_strand_id
1 'polypeptide(L)' 'MRWIPLQANTVEIQVNGKTTSVEKNTTMEQLLIHYGLEQRILVVEHNQIILDRSSYAQTTIMDDDRIEIVHFVGGG' A
#
# COMPACT_ATOMS: atom_id res chain seq x y z
N MET A 1 12.40 -35.41 -10.03
CA MET A 1 11.78 -34.11 -10.37
C MET A 1 11.99 -33.15 -9.22
N ARG A 2 12.62 -32.00 -9.47
CA ARG A 2 12.88 -30.97 -8.47
C ARG A 2 11.80 -29.90 -8.62
N TRP A 3 10.96 -29.72 -7.60
CA TRP A 3 10.03 -28.58 -7.54
C TRP A 3 10.88 -27.31 -7.43
N ILE A 4 10.79 -26.43 -8.42
CA ILE A 4 11.29 -25.06 -8.30
C ILE A 4 10.09 -24.27 -7.80
N PRO A 5 10.09 -23.77 -6.55
CA PRO A 5 9.01 -22.89 -6.13
C PRO A 5 8.99 -21.69 -7.09
N LEU A 6 7.82 -21.41 -7.67
CA LEU A 6 7.57 -20.14 -8.33
C LEU A 6 7.97 -19.07 -7.32
N GLN A 7 8.92 -18.20 -7.68
CA GLN A 7 9.29 -17.11 -6.79
C GLN A 7 8.01 -16.39 -6.38
N ALA A 8 7.82 -16.16 -5.08
CA ALA A 8 6.66 -15.41 -4.61
C ALA A 8 6.63 -14.07 -5.37
N ASN A 9 5.57 -13.84 -6.15
CA ASN A 9 5.39 -12.62 -6.93
C ASN A 9 4.74 -11.51 -6.10
N THR A 10 4.81 -11.65 -4.78
CA THR A 10 4.24 -10.73 -3.81
C THR A 10 5.33 -10.20 -2.88
N VAL A 11 5.02 -9.10 -2.22
CA VAL A 11 5.77 -8.52 -1.10
C VAL A 11 4.86 -8.46 0.12
N GLU A 12 5.42 -8.61 1.30
CA GLU A 12 4.71 -8.46 2.57
C GLU A 12 4.87 -7.04 3.08
N ILE A 13 3.75 -6.43 3.50
CA ILE A 13 3.69 -5.04 3.95
C ILE A 13 2.77 -4.92 5.16
N GLN A 14 2.84 -3.78 5.84
CA GLN A 14 1.90 -3.41 6.90
C GLN A 14 1.03 -2.26 6.44
N VAL A 15 -0.30 -2.44 6.51
CA VAL A 15 -1.29 -1.38 6.24
C VAL A 15 -2.09 -1.15 7.51
N ASN A 16 -2.04 0.05 8.08
CA ASN A 16 -2.69 0.41 9.35
C ASN A 16 -2.41 -0.62 10.47
N GLY A 17 -1.14 -1.01 10.61
CA GLY A 17 -0.69 -2.02 11.58
C GLY A 17 -1.06 -3.48 11.27
N LYS A 18 -1.72 -3.78 10.13
CA LYS A 18 -2.07 -5.15 9.72
C LYS A 18 -1.16 -5.64 8.59
N THR A 19 -0.52 -6.80 8.79
CA THR A 19 0.25 -7.48 7.74
C THR A 19 -0.64 -7.95 6.59
N THR A 20 -0.23 -7.67 5.37
CA THR A 20 -0.87 -8.13 4.13
C THR A 20 0.18 -8.37 3.05
N SER A 21 -0.18 -9.10 2.00
CA SER A 21 0.68 -9.29 0.83
C SER A 21 0.06 -8.65 -0.41
N VAL A 22 0.89 -8.00 -1.22
CA VAL A 22 0.49 -7.39 -2.50
C VAL A 22 1.42 -7.85 -3.61
N GLU A 23 0.99 -7.77 -4.86
CA GLU A 23 1.85 -8.11 -5.99
C GLU A 23 3.08 -7.20 -6.07
N LYS A 24 4.20 -7.73 -6.56
CA LYS A 24 5.38 -6.92 -6.86
C LYS A 24 5.02 -5.84 -7.88
N ASN A 25 5.66 -4.68 -7.74
CA ASN A 25 5.40 -3.49 -8.56
C ASN A 25 4.01 -2.86 -8.37
N THR A 26 3.25 -3.26 -7.33
CA THR A 26 2.04 -2.55 -6.94
C THR A 26 2.40 -1.12 -6.52
N THR A 27 1.70 -0.13 -7.07
CA THR A 27 1.86 1.28 -6.67
C THR A 27 0.93 1.65 -5.52
N MET A 28 1.21 2.77 -4.84
CA MET A 28 0.32 3.30 -3.81
C MET A 28 -1.09 3.57 -4.35
N GLU A 29 -1.20 4.09 -5.58
CA GLU A 29 -2.50 4.30 -6.23
C GLU A 29 -3.28 2.99 -6.41
N GLN A 30 -2.61 1.94 -6.90
CA GLN A 30 -3.22 0.62 -7.08
C GLN A 30 -3.67 0.01 -5.75
N LEU A 31 -2.88 0.20 -4.68
CA LEU A 31 -3.27 -0.21 -3.33
C LEU A 31 -4.56 0.49 -2.89
N LEU A 32 -4.64 1.82 -3.03
CA LEU A 32 -5.83 2.58 -2.63
C LEU A 32 -7.08 2.16 -3.43
N ILE A 33 -6.93 1.89 -4.73
CA ILE A 33 -8.01 1.35 -5.58
C ILE A 33 -8.46 -0.02 -5.08
N HIS A 34 -7.52 -0.91 -4.73
CA HIS A 34 -7.83 -2.24 -4.20
C HIS A 34 -8.69 -2.17 -2.93
N TYR A 35 -8.43 -1.18 -2.07
CA TYR A 35 -9.22 -0.94 -0.85
C TYR A 35 -10.48 -0.07 -1.06
N GLY A 36 -10.75 0.40 -2.29
CA GLY A 36 -11.90 1.28 -2.59
C GLY A 36 -11.81 2.67 -1.92
N LEU A 37 -10.60 3.22 -1.86
CA LEU A 37 -10.28 4.47 -1.17
C LEU A 37 -9.86 5.60 -2.13
N GLU A 38 -9.79 5.34 -3.44
CA GLU A 38 -9.25 6.26 -4.46
C GLU A 38 -10.02 7.60 -4.59
N GLN A 39 -11.31 7.60 -4.24
CA GLN A 39 -12.16 8.80 -4.24
C GLN A 39 -12.31 9.45 -2.85
N ARG A 40 -11.63 8.95 -1.82
CA ARG A 40 -11.77 9.47 -0.45
C ARG A 40 -10.79 10.60 -0.18
N ILE A 41 -11.19 11.50 0.73
CA ILE A 41 -10.29 12.47 1.34
C ILE A 41 -9.54 11.75 2.45
N LEU A 42 -8.27 11.49 2.21
CA LEU A 42 -7.38 10.75 3.09
C LEU A 42 -5.96 11.31 3.03
N VAL A 43 -5.16 10.95 4.04
CA VAL A 43 -3.72 11.15 4.09
C VAL A 43 -3.07 9.77 4.06
N VAL A 44 -2.07 9.60 3.21
CA VAL A 44 -1.22 8.41 3.17
C VAL A 44 0.16 8.78 3.72
N GLU A 45 0.60 8.02 4.73
CA GLU A 45 1.97 8.01 5.20
C GLU A 45 2.63 6.70 4.78
N HIS A 46 3.80 6.79 4.18
CA HIS A 46 4.64 5.66 3.75
C HIS A 46 5.96 5.75 4.50
N ASN A 47 6.25 4.75 5.33
CA ASN A 47 7.49 4.67 6.12
C ASN A 47 7.77 5.97 6.92
N GLN A 48 6.76 6.49 7.62
CA GLN A 48 6.85 7.75 8.40
C GLN A 48 6.99 9.03 7.56
N ILE A 49 6.74 8.95 6.26
CA ILE A 49 6.76 10.08 5.33
C ILE A 49 5.36 10.24 4.70
N ILE A 50 4.75 11.41 4.90
CA ILE A 50 3.49 11.73 4.23
C ILE A 50 3.73 11.87 2.73
N LEU A 51 2.94 11.14 1.94
CA LEU A 51 3.00 11.19 0.48
C LEU A 51 2.01 12.21 -0.09
N ASP A 52 2.50 13.03 -1.02
CA ASP A 52 1.65 13.84 -1.88
C ASP A 52 0.84 12.96 -2.85
N ARG A 53 -0.43 13.30 -3.07
CA ARG A 53 -1.31 12.53 -3.96
C ARG A 53 -0.76 12.37 -5.38
N SER A 54 0.01 13.35 -5.87
CA SER A 54 0.66 13.30 -7.19
C SER A 54 1.74 12.22 -7.29
N SER A 55 2.29 11.74 -6.17
CA SER A 55 3.31 10.69 -6.14
C SER A 55 2.73 9.27 -6.15
N TYR A 56 1.43 9.09 -5.87
CA TYR A 56 0.86 7.76 -5.61
C TYR A 56 1.02 6.77 -6.77
N ALA A 57 0.89 7.25 -8.01
CA ALA A 57 1.06 6.44 -9.21
C ALA A 57 2.53 6.03 -9.47
N GLN A 58 3.49 6.73 -8.87
CA GLN A 58 4.94 6.52 -9.06
C GLN A 58 5.61 5.85 -7.86
N THR A 59 4.98 5.89 -6.68
CA THR A 59 5.47 5.22 -5.48
C THR A 59 5.13 3.74 -5.55
N THR A 60 6.11 2.93 -5.93
CA THR A 60 6.03 1.46 -5.86
C THR A 60 6.20 0.98 -4.43
N ILE A 61 5.33 0.07 -4.00
CA ILE A 61 5.39 -0.58 -2.71
C ILE A 61 6.43 -1.69 -2.73
N MET A 62 7.27 -1.72 -1.70
CA MET A 62 8.35 -2.67 -1.50
C MET A 62 8.07 -3.56 -0.29
N ASP A 63 8.84 -4.64 -0.18
CA ASP A 63 8.79 -5.56 0.96
C ASP A 63 9.12 -4.83 2.27
N ASP A 64 8.44 -5.20 3.35
CA ASP A 64 8.50 -4.60 4.69
C ASP A 64 8.02 -3.14 4.80
N ASP A 65 7.42 -2.58 3.74
CA ASP A 65 6.88 -1.22 3.78
C ASP A 65 5.74 -1.09 4.80
N ARG A 66 5.69 0.07 5.45
CA ARG A 66 4.63 0.46 6.38
C ARG A 66 3.83 1.60 5.81
N ILE A 67 2.51 1.41 5.76
CA ILE A 67 1.57 2.32 5.12
C ILE A 67 0.46 2.63 6.11
N GLU A 68 0.33 3.89 6.49
CA GLU A 68 -0.77 4.39 7.31
C GLU A 68 -1.70 5.21 6.43
N ILE A 69 -2.99 4.85 6.43
CA ILE A 69 -4.05 5.49 5.65
C ILE A 69 -5.05 6.06 6.64
N VAL A 70 -5.00 7.38 6.81
CA VAL A 70 -5.88 8.12 7.73
C VAL A 70 -6.95 8.82 6.91
N HIS A 71 -8.22 8.51 7.17
CA HIS A 71 -9.34 9.25 6.61
C HIS A 71 -10.02 10.06 7.71
N PHE A 72 -10.46 11.28 7.38
CA PHE A 72 -11.18 12.11 8.32
C PHE A 72 -12.59 11.57 8.49
N VAL A 73 -12.92 11.09 9.69
CA VAL A 73 -14.31 10.88 10.11
C VAL A 73 -14.77 12.18 10.76
N GLY A 74 -15.52 13.00 10.04
CA GLY A 74 -16.08 14.22 10.61
C GLY A 74 -16.94 13.88 11.83
N GLY A 75 -16.66 14.52 12.96
CA GLY A 75 -17.43 14.36 14.19
C GLY A 75 -17.50 15.69 14.93
N GLY A 76 -18.63 16.40 14.76
CA GLY A 76 -18.96 17.66 15.44
C GLY A 76 -19.19 18.82 14.48
#